data_AF-A0A351IZS4-F1
#
_entry.id   AF-A0A351IZS4-F1
#
_cell.length_a   1.000
_cell.length_b   1.000
_cell.length_c   1.000
_cell.angle_alpha   90.00
_cell.angle_beta   90.00
_cell.angle_gamma   90.00
#
_symmetry.space_group_name_H-M   'P 1'
#
loop_
_entity.id
_entity.type
_entity.pdbx_description
1 polymer ?
#
loop_
_entity_poly.entity_id
_entity_poly.type
_entity_poly.pdbx_seq_one_letter_code
_entity_poly.pdbx_strand_id
1 'polypeptide(L)'
;GVRFVQLPTTLLAAVDSSVGGKTAIDLEGGKNLAGAFYQPDLVLCDCSLLETLEPRHISDGLAEVIKYAVVRDEGLFTRLKTVAKKEWAPIIARCVEIKGEIVGKDAMDTGVRELLNFGHTFGHAIEASG
;
A
#
# COMPACT_ATOMS: atom_id res chain seq x y z
N GLY A 1 -23.04 -4.58 7.41
CA GLY A 1 -21.76 -3.88 7.68
C GLY A 1 -21.87 -3.12 8.97
N VAL A 2 -20.77 -3.01 9.71
CA VAL A 2 -20.62 -2.14 10.88
C VAL A 2 -19.45 -1.18 10.64
N ARG A 3 -19.40 -0.06 11.36
CA ARG A 3 -18.27 0.88 11.25
C ARG A 3 -16.97 0.22 11.70
N PHE A 4 -15.85 0.59 11.06
CA PHE A 4 -14.54 0.10 11.46
C PHE A 4 -13.44 1.15 11.25
N VAL A 5 -12.36 1.02 12.02
CA VAL A 5 -11.19 1.88 11.98
C VAL A 5 -9.96 1.01 11.74
N GLN A 6 -9.06 1.46 10.86
CA GLN A 6 -7.77 0.80 10.64
C GLN A 6 -6.67 1.50 11.44
N LEU A 7 -5.82 0.69 12.09
CA LEU A 7 -4.59 1.13 12.73
C LEU A 7 -3.42 0.35 12.10
N PRO A 8 -2.98 0.71 10.88
CA PRO A 8 -1.91 -0.01 10.22
C PRO A 8 -0.60 0.11 10.97
N THR A 9 0.04 -1.03 11.27
CA THR A 9 1.29 -1.11 12.06
C THR A 9 2.50 -1.51 11.24
N THR A 10 2.32 -1.79 9.95
CA THR A 10 3.39 -2.03 8.98
C THR A 10 3.45 -0.89 7.97
N LEU A 11 4.64 -0.64 7.41
CA LEU A 11 4.77 0.37 6.35
C LEU A 11 3.89 0.01 5.15
N LEU A 12 3.86 -1.27 4.77
CA LEU A 12 3.02 -1.78 3.68
C LEU A 12 1.53 -1.46 3.91
N ALA A 13 1.00 -1.77 5.10
CA ALA A 13 -0.40 -1.50 5.40
C ALA A 13 -0.71 0.02 5.42
N ALA A 14 0.25 0.83 5.87
CA ALA A 14 0.09 2.29 5.94
C ALA A 14 0.05 2.94 4.54
N VAL A 15 0.85 2.45 3.58
CA VAL A 15 0.94 3.03 2.23
C VAL A 15 -0.01 2.39 1.22
N ASP A 16 -0.46 1.15 1.48
CA ASP A 16 -1.27 0.40 0.55
C ASP A 16 -2.66 0.07 1.12
N SER A 17 -2.77 -0.74 2.17
CA SER A 17 -4.08 -1.20 2.68
C SER A 17 -4.99 -0.07 3.21
N SER A 18 -4.41 1.07 3.58
CA SER A 18 -5.09 2.27 4.09
C SER A 18 -6.04 2.94 3.10
N VAL A 19 -5.89 2.68 1.80
CA VAL A 19 -6.71 3.32 0.76
C VAL A 19 -7.20 2.28 -0.25
N GLY A 20 -8.49 2.37 -0.60
CA GLY A 20 -9.08 1.60 -1.69
C GLY A 20 -10.13 0.58 -1.29
N GLY A 21 -10.38 0.40 0.01
CA GLY A 21 -11.52 -0.34 0.55
C GLY A 21 -11.55 -1.84 0.25
N LYS A 22 -10.53 -2.41 -0.39
CA LYS A 22 -10.48 -3.86 -0.66
C LYS A 22 -10.29 -4.61 0.65
N THR A 23 -11.21 -5.51 0.95
CA THR A 23 -11.12 -6.48 2.04
C THR A 23 -11.31 -7.86 1.45
N ALA A 24 -10.47 -8.84 1.82
CA ALA A 24 -10.57 -10.19 1.29
C ALA A 24 -9.93 -11.20 2.24
N ILE A 25 -10.30 -12.47 2.04
CA ILE A 25 -9.68 -13.64 2.62
C ILE A 25 -9.24 -14.59 1.50
N ASP A 26 -8.27 -15.43 1.83
CA ASP A 26 -7.83 -16.51 0.95
C ASP A 26 -8.83 -17.67 0.98
N LEU A 27 -8.94 -18.38 -0.15
CA LEU A 27 -9.64 -19.65 -0.26
C LEU A 27 -8.67 -20.72 -0.75
N GLU A 28 -9.05 -21.99 -0.68
CA GLU A 28 -8.21 -23.10 -1.16
C GLU A 28 -7.79 -22.92 -2.64
N GLY A 29 -8.65 -22.29 -3.45
CA GLY A 29 -8.37 -22.01 -4.86
C GLY A 29 -7.44 -20.82 -5.13
N GLY A 30 -7.03 -20.04 -4.12
CA GLY A 30 -6.13 -18.89 -4.31
C GLY A 30 -6.29 -17.74 -3.31
N LYS A 31 -5.38 -16.77 -3.43
CA LYS A 31 -5.34 -15.59 -2.56
C LYS A 31 -6.48 -14.61 -2.85
N ASN A 32 -7.01 -13.97 -1.81
CA ASN A 32 -7.98 -12.86 -1.86
C ASN A 32 -9.26 -13.14 -2.69
N LEU A 33 -9.75 -14.37 -2.75
CA LEU A 33 -10.88 -14.77 -3.62
C LEU A 33 -12.27 -14.47 -3.06
N ALA A 34 -12.40 -14.25 -1.74
CA ALA A 34 -13.67 -13.89 -1.11
C ALA A 34 -13.54 -12.59 -0.33
N GLY A 35 -14.36 -11.58 -0.63
CA GLY A 35 -14.18 -10.25 -0.07
C GLY A 35 -15.26 -9.24 -0.41
N ALA A 36 -15.01 -8.00 -0.03
CA ALA A 36 -15.88 -6.85 -0.29
C ALA A 36 -15.07 -5.57 -0.45
N PHE A 37 -15.63 -4.61 -1.20
CA PHE A 37 -15.19 -3.21 -1.14
C PHE A 37 -15.93 -2.52 0.01
N TYR A 38 -15.23 -2.24 1.11
CA TYR A 38 -15.78 -1.63 2.32
C TYR A 38 -14.79 -0.62 2.92
N GLN A 39 -15.17 0.66 2.95
CA GLN A 39 -14.27 1.75 3.38
C GLN A 39 -14.23 1.87 4.91
N PRO A 40 -13.06 2.10 5.52
CA PRO A 40 -12.97 2.44 6.93
C PRO A 40 -13.54 3.84 7.21
N ASP A 41 -14.08 4.04 8.41
CA ASP A 41 -14.50 5.36 8.90
C ASP A 41 -13.30 6.24 9.27
N LEU A 42 -12.16 5.61 9.61
CA LEU A 42 -10.91 6.29 9.95
C LEU A 42 -9.71 5.35 9.71
N VAL A 43 -8.60 5.92 9.29
CA VAL A 43 -7.28 5.28 9.32
C VAL A 43 -6.35 6.11 10.19
N LEU A 44 -5.75 5.50 11.22
CA LEU A 44 -4.82 6.16 12.13
C LEU A 44 -3.43 5.53 12.00
N CYS A 45 -2.52 6.21 11.31
CA CYS A 45 -1.14 5.76 11.11
C CYS A 45 -0.20 6.39 12.14
N ASP A 46 0.08 5.68 13.23
CA ASP A 46 1.14 6.07 14.16
C ASP A 46 2.51 5.58 13.66
N CYS A 47 3.33 6.51 13.15
CA CYS A 47 4.63 6.19 12.58
C CYS A 47 5.65 5.68 13.60
N SER A 48 5.43 5.90 14.91
CA SER A 48 6.34 5.39 15.95
C SER A 48 6.33 3.87 16.03
N LEU A 49 5.23 3.22 15.62
CA LEU A 49 5.13 1.76 15.60
C LEU A 49 6.13 1.12 14.62
N LEU A 50 6.52 1.85 13.56
CA LEU A 50 7.49 1.39 12.57
C LEU A 50 8.90 1.24 13.15
N GLU A 51 9.20 1.87 14.29
CA GLU A 51 10.50 1.75 14.95
C GLU A 51 10.74 0.35 15.54
N THR A 52 9.67 -0.37 15.83
CA THR A 52 9.73 -1.74 16.38
C THR A 52 9.69 -2.82 15.30
N LEU A 53 9.43 -2.43 14.05
CA LEU A 53 9.21 -3.35 12.95
C LEU A 53 10.54 -3.93 12.44
N GLU A 54 10.57 -5.24 12.19
CA GLU A 54 11.77 -5.88 11.64
C GLU A 54 12.18 -5.23 10.31
N PRO A 55 13.49 -5.06 10.04
CA PRO A 55 13.96 -4.40 8.82
C PRO A 55 13.40 -5.00 7.53
N ARG A 56 13.12 -6.30 7.49
CA ARG A 56 12.51 -6.96 6.32
C ARG A 56 11.13 -6.41 5.98
N HIS A 57 10.29 -6.14 6.98
CA HIS A 57 8.93 -5.63 6.78
C HIS A 57 8.92 -4.13 6.44
N ILE A 58 9.97 -3.40 6.82
CA ILE A 58 10.23 -2.06 6.29
C ILE A 58 10.58 -2.15 4.80
N SER A 59 11.43 -3.10 4.39
CA SER A 59 11.76 -3.31 2.97
C SER A 59 10.53 -3.69 2.14
N ASP A 60 9.64 -4.54 2.65
CA ASP A 60 8.38 -4.92 1.98
C ASP A 60 7.53 -3.67 1.67
N GLY A 61 7.32 -2.80 2.65
CA GLY A 61 6.58 -1.55 2.46
C GLY A 61 7.32 -0.53 1.57
N LEU A 62 8.65 -0.50 1.61
CA LEU A 62 9.45 0.38 0.76
C LEU A 62 9.32 0.05 -0.73
N ALA A 63 9.12 -1.22 -1.09
CA ALA A 63 8.88 -1.61 -2.48
C ALA A 63 7.64 -0.88 -3.04
N GLU A 64 6.57 -0.81 -2.25
CA GLU A 64 5.35 -0.08 -2.59
C GLU A 64 5.56 1.44 -2.64
N VAL A 65 6.32 2.00 -1.71
CA VAL A 65 6.70 3.42 -1.74
C VAL A 65 7.46 3.77 -3.03
N ILE A 66 8.41 2.92 -3.43
CA ILE A 66 9.16 3.09 -4.68
C ILE A 66 8.25 2.97 -5.89
N LYS A 67 7.28 2.03 -5.88
CA LYS A 67 6.28 1.89 -6.94
C LYS A 67 5.55 3.21 -7.16
N TYR A 68 4.99 3.82 -6.11
CA TYR A 68 4.29 5.12 -6.22
C TYR A 68 5.18 6.22 -6.80
N ALA A 69 6.43 6.29 -6.34
CA ALA A 69 7.40 7.24 -6.85
C ALA A 69 7.65 7.08 -8.35
N VAL A 70 7.90 5.84 -8.80
CA VAL A 70 8.16 5.53 -10.22
C VAL A 70 6.94 5.80 -11.10
N VAL A 71 5.74 5.43 -10.65
CA VAL A 71 4.55 5.57 -11.50
C VAL A 71 3.99 7.00 -11.54
N ARG A 72 4.26 7.83 -10.53
CA ARG A 72 3.51 9.10 -10.33
C ARG A 72 4.27 10.26 -9.73
N ASP A 73 5.46 10.09 -9.16
CA ASP A 73 6.11 11.17 -8.41
C ASP A 73 7.65 11.13 -8.44
N GLU A 74 8.23 11.86 -9.39
CA GLU A 74 9.68 12.06 -9.51
C GLU A 74 10.30 12.74 -8.29
N GLY A 75 9.56 13.62 -7.63
CA GLY A 75 10.01 14.31 -6.42
C GLY A 75 10.16 13.34 -5.25
N LEU A 76 9.17 12.46 -5.05
CA LEU A 76 9.26 11.35 -4.11
C LEU A 76 10.41 10.42 -4.47
N PHE A 77 10.58 10.08 -5.76
CA PHE A 77 11.67 9.21 -6.21
C PHE A 77 13.05 9.81 -5.88
N THR A 78 13.21 11.10 -6.10
CA THR A 78 14.44 11.83 -5.77
C THR A 78 14.66 11.88 -4.27
N ARG A 79 13.61 12.14 -3.48
CA ARG A 79 13.66 12.17 -2.02
C ARG A 79 14.07 10.81 -1.44
N LEU A 80 13.59 9.69 -1.98
CA LEU A 80 13.94 8.35 -1.48
C LEU A 80 15.43 8.02 -1.62
N LYS A 81 16.18 8.71 -2.50
CA LYS A 81 17.63 8.53 -2.65
C LYS A 81 18.44 9.14 -1.50
N THR A 82 17.87 10.12 -0.80
CA THR A 82 18.56 10.95 0.20
C THR A 82 17.97 10.85 1.60
N VAL A 83 16.77 10.27 1.74
CA VAL A 83 16.10 10.13 3.03
C VAL A 83 16.84 9.18 3.97
N ALA A 84 17.17 9.69 5.16
CA ALA A 84 17.50 8.86 6.30
C ALA A 84 16.24 8.13 6.80
N LYS A 85 16.36 6.86 7.21
CA LYS A 85 15.31 5.87 7.58
C LYS A 85 14.19 6.28 8.57
N LYS A 86 13.90 7.57 8.82
CA LYS A 86 13.04 8.06 9.92
C LYS A 86 11.96 9.09 9.56
N GLU A 87 11.91 9.61 8.33
CA GLU A 87 10.85 10.55 7.93
C GLU A 87 9.62 9.85 7.32
N TRP A 88 9.02 8.90 8.06
CA TRP A 88 7.93 8.08 7.53
C TRP A 88 6.64 8.84 7.28
N ALA A 89 6.25 9.74 8.18
CA ALA A 89 5.00 10.49 8.07
C ALA A 89 4.81 11.20 6.71
N PRO A 90 5.76 12.04 6.23
CA PRO A 90 5.59 12.71 4.93
C PRO A 90 5.64 11.74 3.74
N ILE A 91 6.36 10.63 3.84
CA ILE A 91 6.41 9.60 2.79
C ILE A 91 5.06 8.87 2.70
N ILE A 92 4.53 8.44 3.84
CA ILE A 92 3.24 7.75 3.94
C ILE A 92 2.12 8.66 3.44
N ALA A 93 2.08 9.91 3.91
CA ALA A 93 1.10 10.90 3.47
C ALA A 93 1.10 11.03 1.94
N ARG A 94 2.28 11.13 1.33
CA ARG A 94 2.37 11.27 -0.13
C ARG A 94 1.92 10.01 -0.88
N CYS A 95 2.25 8.82 -0.39
CA CYS A 95 1.77 7.56 -0.98
C CYS A 95 0.25 7.45 -0.90
N VAL A 96 -0.33 7.81 0.25
CA VAL A 96 -1.78 7.84 0.48
C VAL A 96 -2.47 8.82 -0.47
N GLU A 97 -1.91 10.02 -0.69
CA GLU A 97 -2.42 10.98 -1.67
C GLU A 97 -2.43 10.39 -3.09
N ILE A 98 -1.29 9.84 -3.54
CA ILE A 98 -1.15 9.25 -4.88
C ILE A 98 -2.16 8.12 -5.08
N LYS A 99 -2.27 7.21 -4.10
CA LYS A 99 -3.24 6.10 -4.16
C LYS A 99 -4.68 6.62 -4.13
N GLY A 100 -4.96 7.62 -3.30
CA GLY A 100 -6.27 8.27 -3.21
C GLY A 100 -6.71 8.90 -4.52
N GLU A 101 -5.82 9.59 -5.24
CA GLU A 101 -6.10 10.14 -6.57
C GLU A 101 -6.42 9.06 -7.61
N ILE A 102 -5.73 7.93 -7.56
CA ILE A 102 -5.95 6.81 -8.50
C ILE A 102 -7.26 6.11 -8.19
N VAL A 103 -7.47 5.73 -6.92
CA VAL A 103 -8.69 5.08 -6.44
C VAL A 103 -9.90 5.99 -6.63
N GLY A 104 -9.77 7.30 -6.43
CA GLY A 104 -10.86 8.26 -6.64
C GLY A 104 -11.33 8.31 -8.09
N LYS A 105 -10.47 7.97 -9.05
CA LYS A 105 -10.82 7.84 -10.48
C LYS A 105 -11.41 6.47 -10.83
N ASP A 106 -11.09 5.43 -10.03
CA ASP A 106 -11.50 4.05 -10.27
C ASP A 106 -11.59 3.26 -8.95
N ALA A 107 -12.72 3.42 -8.26
CA ALA A 107 -12.93 2.86 -6.94
C ALA A 107 -13.07 1.32 -6.95
N MET A 108 -13.58 0.77 -8.07
CA MET A 108 -13.90 -0.65 -8.23
C MET A 108 -12.82 -1.45 -8.95
N ASP A 109 -11.69 -0.83 -9.27
CA ASP A 109 -10.53 -1.48 -9.89
C ASP A 109 -10.86 -2.11 -11.27
N THR A 110 -11.34 -1.28 -12.18
CA THR A 110 -11.84 -1.68 -13.50
C THR A 110 -11.03 -1.12 -14.67
N GLY A 111 -9.99 -0.31 -14.39
CA GLY A 111 -9.16 0.29 -15.43
C GLY A 111 -7.92 1.00 -14.88
N VAL A 112 -7.96 2.33 -14.71
CA VAL A 112 -6.76 3.14 -14.40
C VAL A 112 -6.03 2.72 -13.12
N ARG A 113 -6.71 2.05 -12.20
CA ARG A 113 -6.10 1.52 -10.98
C ARG A 113 -5.13 0.36 -11.23
N GLU A 114 -5.19 -0.29 -12.41
CA GLU A 114 -4.22 -1.31 -12.84
C GLU A 114 -2.78 -0.77 -12.89
N LEU A 115 -2.57 0.55 -13.01
CA LEU A 115 -1.25 1.17 -12.89
C LEU A 115 -0.55 0.79 -11.57
N LEU A 116 -1.33 0.56 -10.50
CA LEU A 116 -0.81 0.12 -9.20
C LEU A 116 -0.29 -1.33 -9.21
N ASN A 117 -0.50 -2.08 -10.29
CA ASN A 117 0.07 -3.41 -10.48
C ASN A 117 1.45 -3.36 -11.14
N PHE A 118 2.08 -2.19 -11.27
CA PHE A 118 3.45 -2.08 -11.76
C PHE A 118 4.38 -3.06 -11.02
N GLY A 119 5.11 -3.89 -11.78
CA GLY A 119 5.99 -4.94 -11.25
C GLY A 119 5.29 -6.22 -10.75
N HIS A 120 3.98 -6.21 -10.50
CA HIS A 120 3.29 -7.33 -9.85
C HIS A 120 3.15 -8.58 -10.72
N THR A 121 3.09 -8.44 -12.05
CA THR A 121 3.10 -9.61 -12.96
C THR A 121 4.35 -10.48 -12.75
N PHE A 122 5.52 -9.84 -12.61
CA PHE A 122 6.77 -10.55 -12.33
C PHE A 122 6.87 -10.96 -10.85
N GLY A 123 6.45 -10.08 -9.94
CA GLY A 123 6.44 -10.35 -8.50
C GLY A 123 5.65 -11.61 -8.15
N HIS A 124 4.41 -11.72 -8.62
CA HIS A 124 3.56 -12.89 -8.41
C HIS A 124 4.17 -14.18 -8.98
N ALA A 125 4.85 -14.11 -10.13
CA ALA A 125 5.52 -15.28 -10.71
C ALA A 125 6.69 -15.77 -9.84
N ILE A 126 7.46 -14.84 -9.27
CA ILE A 126 8.56 -15.15 -8.34
C ILE A 126 7.98 -15.75 -7.05
N GLU A 127 6.95 -15.13 -6.46
CA GLU A 127 6.28 -15.63 -5.26
C GLU A 127 5.70 -17.04 -5.42
N ALA A 128 5.19 -17.39 -6.61
CA ALA A 128 4.65 -18.72 -6.88
C ALA A 128 5.74 -19.79 -7.10
N SER A 129 6.98 -19.37 -7.34
CA SER A 129 8.12 -20.26 -7.66
C SER A 129 8.98 -20.63 -6.45
N GLY A 130 8.76 -19.98 -5.30
CA GLY A 130 9.46 -20.25 -4.04
C GLY A 130 8.61 -21.08 -3.09
#